data_AF-A0A060BUI3-F1
#
_entry.id   AF-A0A060BUI3-F1
#
_cell.length_a   1.000
_cell.length_b   1.000
_cell.length_c   1.000
_cell.angle_alpha   90.00
_cell.angle_beta   90.00
_cell.angle_gamma   90.00
#
_symmetry.space_group_name_H-M   'P 1'
#
loop_
_entity.id
_entity.type
_entity.pdbx_description
1 polymer ?
#
loop_
_entity_poly.entity_id
_entity_poly.type
_entity_poly.pdbx_seq_one_letter_code
_entity_poly.pdbx_strand_id
1 'polypeptide(L)'
;MLRQKLQGVNTYLEYGAGGSTVFAASLGVQRIFSVESDPVFLGAVSDKLKADGTGADFTPVYVNIGSTGDWGVPTDPRAARRWPDYSGTVWQVLAQRGTTPEVVLIDGRFRAACF
;
A
#
# COMPACT_ATOMS: atom_id res chain seq x y z
N MET A 1 -11.57 0.63 15.12
CA MET A 1 -10.55 1.69 14.95
C MET A 1 -10.35 2.07 13.48
N LEU A 2 -9.91 1.18 12.58
CA LEU A 2 -9.67 1.53 11.17
C LEU A 2 -10.90 2.09 10.45
N ARG A 3 -12.07 1.44 10.56
CA ARG A 3 -13.33 1.93 9.96
C ARG A 3 -13.63 3.40 10.30
N GLN A 4 -13.51 3.77 11.57
CA GLN A 4 -13.77 5.13 12.05
C GLN A 4 -12.77 6.14 11.47
N LYS A 5 -11.51 5.71 11.24
CA LYS A 5 -10.49 6.55 10.62
C LYS A 5 -10.71 6.72 9.12
N LEU A 6 -11.31 5.74 8.44
CA LEU A 6 -11.56 5.78 7.00
C LEU A 6 -12.92 6.41 6.63
N GLN A 7 -13.78 6.71 7.59
CA GLN A 7 -15.05 7.38 7.32
C GLN A 7 -14.82 8.78 6.75
N GLY A 8 -15.33 9.03 5.54
CA GLY A 8 -15.21 10.31 4.86
C GLY A 8 -13.83 10.60 4.28
N VAL A 9 -12.89 9.64 4.35
CA VAL A 9 -11.56 9.78 3.76
C VAL A 9 -11.66 9.64 2.24
N ASN A 10 -11.07 10.59 1.52
CA ASN A 10 -10.98 10.56 0.07
C ASN A 10 -9.69 9.89 -0.41
N THR A 11 -8.57 10.13 0.29
CA THR A 11 -7.24 9.65 -0.09
C THR A 11 -6.59 8.88 1.05
N TYR A 12 -6.33 7.60 0.79
CA TYR A 12 -5.76 6.65 1.75
C TYR A 12 -4.43 6.12 1.24
N LEU A 13 -3.43 6.10 2.11
CA LEU A 13 -2.16 5.41 1.90
C LEU A 13 -2.07 4.24 2.87
N GLU A 14 -1.59 3.10 2.40
CA GLU A 14 -1.11 2.04 3.27
C GLU A 14 0.24 1.47 2.85
N TYR A 15 0.97 1.02 3.85
CA TYR A 15 2.12 0.15 3.70
C TYR A 15 1.68 -1.27 4.06
N GLY A 16 1.80 -2.20 3.12
CA GLY A 16 1.20 -3.54 3.16
C GLY A 16 -0.17 -3.54 2.50
N ALA A 17 -0.28 -4.11 1.30
CA ALA A 17 -1.57 -4.31 0.65
C ALA A 17 -2.34 -5.45 1.33
N GLY A 18 -3.64 -5.59 1.08
CA GLY A 18 -4.42 -6.75 1.51
C GLY A 18 -5.89 -6.46 1.82
N GLY A 19 -6.38 -7.05 2.92
CA GLY A 19 -7.77 -6.91 3.34
C GLY A 19 -8.14 -5.47 3.73
N SER A 20 -7.20 -4.69 4.26
CA SER A 20 -7.37 -3.27 4.54
C SER A 20 -7.61 -2.45 3.27
N THR A 21 -6.96 -2.81 2.16
CA THR A 21 -7.17 -2.17 0.84
C THR A 21 -8.60 -2.35 0.38
N VAL A 22 -9.07 -3.60 0.37
CA VAL A 22 -10.43 -3.95 -0.07
C VAL A 22 -11.47 -3.34 0.85
N PHE A 23 -11.19 -3.34 2.16
CA PHE A 23 -12.05 -2.71 3.14
C PHE A 23 -12.16 -1.20 2.93
N ALA A 24 -11.05 -0.48 2.72
CA ALA A 24 -11.06 0.95 2.43
C ALA A 24 -11.88 1.26 1.17
N ALA A 25 -11.71 0.48 0.11
CA ALA A 25 -12.49 0.63 -1.12
C ALA A 25 -13.99 0.41 -0.87
N SER A 26 -14.36 -0.63 -0.11
CA SER A 26 -15.75 -0.89 0.26
C SER A 26 -16.40 0.20 1.13
N LEU A 27 -15.59 1.02 1.81
CA LEU A 27 -16.07 2.17 2.58
C LEU A 27 -16.22 3.44 1.72
N GLY A 28 -15.92 3.37 0.43
CA GLY A 28 -16.06 4.48 -0.51
C GLY A 28 -14.85 5.41 -0.57
N VAL A 29 -13.68 4.99 -0.09
CA VAL A 29 -12.44 5.75 -0.28
C VAL A 29 -12.12 5.79 -1.78
N GLN A 30 -12.00 6.99 -2.34
CA GLN A 30 -11.89 7.17 -3.79
C GLN A 30 -10.48 6.88 -4.32
N ARG A 31 -9.43 7.28 -3.61
CA ARG A 31 -8.03 7.14 -4.03
C ARG A 31 -7.27 6.33 -3.01
N ILE A 32 -6.76 5.17 -3.41
CA ILE A 32 -6.07 4.24 -2.53
C ILE A 32 -4.68 3.97 -3.08
N PHE A 33 -3.66 4.24 -2.28
CA PHE A 33 -2.26 3.95 -2.57
C PHE A 33 -1.80 2.84 -1.63
N SER A 34 -1.26 1.75 -2.18
CA SER A 34 -0.77 0.64 -1.35
C SER A 34 0.64 0.25 -1.75
N VAL A 35 1.57 0.34 -0.81
CA VAL A 35 2.94 -0.12 -0.97
C VAL A 35 3.02 -1.60 -0.64
N GLU A 36 3.56 -2.41 -1.56
CA GLU A 36 3.75 -3.84 -1.33
C GLU A 36 5.06 -4.35 -1.94
N SER A 37 5.69 -5.27 -1.23
CA SER A 37 6.93 -5.95 -1.60
C SER A 37 6.73 -7.25 -2.39
N ASP A 38 5.55 -7.85 -2.31
CA ASP A 38 5.18 -9.03 -3.08
C ASP A 38 4.31 -8.64 -4.30
N PRO A 39 4.83 -8.74 -5.54
CA PRO A 39 4.09 -8.33 -6.72
C PRO A 39 2.92 -9.27 -7.05
N VAL A 40 3.00 -10.55 -6.64
CA VAL A 40 1.92 -11.53 -6.85
C VAL A 40 0.76 -11.19 -5.92
N PHE A 41 1.06 -10.92 -4.65
CA PHE A 41 0.05 -10.52 -3.68
C PHE A 41 -0.61 -9.18 -4.05
N LEU A 42 0.18 -8.19 -4.48
CA LEU A 42 -0.33 -6.90 -4.95
C LEU A 42 -1.25 -7.05 -6.17
N GLY A 43 -0.90 -7.97 -7.09
CA GLY A 43 -1.75 -8.33 -8.22
C GLY A 43 -3.09 -8.92 -7.77
N ALA A 44 -3.07 -9.87 -6.82
CA ALA A 44 -4.29 -10.48 -6.29
C ALA A 44 -5.23 -9.46 -5.63
N VAL A 45 -4.69 -8.49 -4.89
CA VAL A 45 -5.47 -7.38 -4.32
C VAL A 45 -6.07 -6.50 -5.41
N SER A 46 -5.27 -6.16 -6.43
CA SER A 46 -5.73 -5.38 -7.59
C SER A 46 -6.92 -6.06 -8.29
N ASP A 47 -6.83 -7.36 -8.51
CA ASP A 47 -7.87 -8.13 -9.19
C ASP A 47 -9.12 -8.30 -8.33
N LYS A 48 -8.96 -8.45 -7.01
CA LYS A 48 -10.08 -8.45 -6.06
C LYS A 48 -10.84 -7.13 -6.09
N LEU A 49 -10.15 -5.99 -6.10
CA LEU A 49 -10.78 -4.67 -6.18
C LEU A 49 -11.56 -4.46 -7.49
N LYS A 50 -11.01 -4.93 -8.61
CA LYS A 50 -11.71 -4.92 -9.90
C LYS A 50 -12.96 -5.79 -9.87
N ALA A 51 -12.86 -7.00 -9.32
CA ALA A 51 -13.97 -7.92 -9.20
C ALA A 51 -15.11 -7.39 -8.31
N ASP A 52 -14.76 -6.66 -7.24
CA ASP A 52 -15.74 -6.07 -6.32
C ASP A 52 -16.39 -4.78 -6.88
N GLY A 53 -15.89 -4.22 -7.99
CA GLY A 53 -16.52 -3.10 -8.69
C GLY A 53 -16.62 -1.81 -7.88
N THR A 54 -15.73 -1.61 -6.90
CA THR A 54 -15.81 -0.51 -5.91
C THR A 54 -15.65 0.90 -6.51
N GLY A 55 -15.14 1.00 -7.74
CA GLY A 55 -14.88 2.29 -8.41
C GLY A 55 -13.71 3.08 -7.83
N ALA A 56 -13.00 2.55 -6.83
CA ALA A 56 -11.81 3.19 -6.27
C ALA A 56 -10.68 3.28 -7.31
N ASP A 57 -10.06 4.45 -7.42
CA ASP A 57 -8.79 4.65 -8.12
C ASP A 57 -7.66 4.05 -7.27
N PHE A 58 -7.39 2.77 -7.54
CA PHE A 58 -6.34 2.03 -6.87
C PHE A 58 -4.99 2.22 -7.57
N THR A 59 -4.02 2.76 -6.84
CA THR A 59 -2.63 2.94 -7.27
C THR A 59 -1.72 1.95 -6.51
N PRO A 60 -1.44 0.77 -7.09
CA PRO A 60 -0.48 -0.17 -6.51
C PRO A 60 0.96 0.36 -6.64
N VAL A 61 1.71 0.35 -5.55
CA VAL A 61 3.13 0.76 -5.51
C VAL A 61 3.98 -0.44 -5.14
N TYR A 62 4.43 -1.19 -6.14
CA TYR A 62 5.36 -2.29 -5.93
C TYR A 62 6.76 -1.77 -5.61
N VAL A 63 7.38 -2.30 -4.55
CA VAL A 63 8.76 -2.01 -4.20
C VAL A 63 9.57 -3.29 -4.05
N ASN A 64 10.59 -3.46 -4.91
CA ASN A 64 11.49 -4.60 -4.86
C ASN A 64 12.51 -4.48 -3.71
N ILE A 65 12.25 -5.19 -2.62
CA ILE A 65 13.13 -5.26 -1.44
C ILE A 65 14.06 -6.48 -1.44
N GLY A 66 14.17 -7.18 -2.57
CA GLY A 66 14.89 -8.44 -2.70
C GLY A 66 13.98 -9.65 -2.63
N SER A 67 14.57 -10.84 -2.58
CA SER A 67 13.81 -12.05 -2.30
C SER A 67 13.15 -11.94 -0.93
N THR A 68 11.87 -12.28 -0.87
CA THR A 68 11.09 -12.26 0.35
C THR A 68 10.69 -13.68 0.76
N GLY A 69 10.68 -13.93 2.07
CA GLY A 69 10.07 -15.12 2.66
C GLY A 69 8.66 -14.80 3.15
N ASP A 70 8.22 -15.51 4.18
CA ASP A 70 6.91 -15.30 4.80
C ASP A 70 6.71 -13.83 5.21
N TRP A 71 5.50 -13.32 4.97
CA TRP A 71 5.09 -11.96 5.32
C TRP A 71 5.96 -10.86 4.70
N GLY A 72 6.57 -11.11 3.54
CA GLY A 72 7.37 -10.12 2.83
C GLY A 72 8.72 -9.80 3.49
N VAL A 73 9.21 -10.63 4.42
CA VAL A 73 10.51 -10.39 5.07
C VAL A 73 11.65 -10.62 4.07
N PRO A 74 12.54 -9.64 3.83
CA PRO A 74 13.71 -9.85 2.98
C PRO A 74 14.58 -10.99 3.50
N THR A 75 14.98 -11.90 2.63
CA THR A 75 15.87 -13.03 2.96
C THR A 75 17.31 -12.79 2.53
N ASP A 76 17.55 -11.75 1.73
CA ASP A 76 18.86 -11.42 1.17
C ASP A 76 19.29 -9.97 1.46
N PRO A 77 20.30 -9.76 2.32
CA PRO A 77 20.77 -8.42 2.67
C PRO A 77 21.48 -7.70 1.51
N ARG A 78 21.83 -8.37 0.40
CA ARG A 78 22.39 -7.70 -0.78
C ARG A 78 21.42 -6.68 -1.40
N ALA A 79 20.13 -6.81 -1.11
CA ALA A 79 19.10 -5.86 -1.51
C ALA A 79 18.94 -4.66 -0.56
N ALA A 80 19.67 -4.60 0.57
CA ALA A 80 19.44 -3.60 1.62
C ALA A 80 19.50 -2.14 1.14
N ARG A 81 20.29 -1.85 0.10
CA ARG A 81 20.34 -0.53 -0.54
C ARG A 81 18.99 -0.05 -1.09
N ARG A 82 18.06 -0.95 -1.37
CA ARG A 82 16.71 -0.66 -1.90
C ARG A 82 15.64 -0.58 -0.82
N TRP A 83 15.90 -1.04 0.40
CA TRP A 83 14.89 -1.04 1.47
C TRP A 83 14.31 0.34 1.80
N PRO A 84 15.08 1.45 1.76
CA PRO A 84 14.52 2.79 1.93
C PRO A 84 13.45 3.16 0.89
N ASP A 85 13.48 2.54 -0.29
CA ASP A 85 12.49 2.76 -1.34
C ASP A 85 11.08 2.33 -0.86
N TYR A 86 10.98 1.40 0.09
CA TYR A 86 9.70 0.90 0.61
C TYR A 86 8.94 2.01 1.34
N SER A 87 9.62 2.78 2.20
CA SER A 87 9.01 3.93 2.88
C SER A 87 8.89 5.16 1.96
N GLY A 88 9.86 5.34 1.03
CA GLY A 88 10.03 6.60 0.30
C GLY A 88 9.28 6.73 -1.03
N THR A 89 9.19 5.66 -1.83
CA THR A 89 8.76 5.74 -3.24
C THR A 89 7.35 6.30 -3.39
N VAL A 90 6.43 5.94 -2.49
CA VAL A 90 5.03 6.36 -2.58
C VAL A 90 4.84 7.87 -2.48
N TRP A 91 5.72 8.58 -1.78
CA TRP A 91 5.64 10.05 -1.66
C TRP A 91 5.93 10.74 -2.99
N GLN A 92 6.79 10.17 -3.82
CA GLN A 92 7.03 10.67 -5.19
C GLN A 92 5.80 10.43 -6.07
N VAL A 93 5.16 9.26 -5.94
CA VAL A 93 3.92 8.93 -6.67
C VAL A 93 2.78 9.87 -6.26
N LEU A 94 2.60 10.11 -4.96
CA LEU A 94 1.60 11.04 -4.43
C LEU A 94 1.83 12.46 -4.95
N ALA A 95 3.08 12.93 -4.95
CA ALA A 95 3.45 14.24 -5.49
C ALA A 95 3.13 14.35 -7.00
N GLN A 96 3.43 13.32 -7.79
CA GLN A 96 3.10 13.27 -9.22
C GLN A 96 1.59 13.26 -9.47
N ARG A 97 0.82 12.62 -8.59
CA ARG A 97 -0.66 12.61 -8.62
C ARG A 97 -1.27 13.90 -8.07
N GLY A 98 -0.46 14.84 -7.57
CA GLY A 98 -0.93 16.10 -6.99
C GLY A 98 -1.84 15.89 -5.78
N THR A 99 -1.55 14.89 -4.94
CA THR A 99 -2.40 14.55 -3.79
C THR A 99 -1.62 14.22 -2.54
N THR A 100 -2.27 14.38 -1.39
CA THR A 100 -1.77 13.98 -0.07
C THR A 100 -2.74 12.99 0.58
N PRO A 101 -2.26 11.98 1.31
CA PRO A 101 -3.12 11.07 2.04
C PRO A 101 -3.66 11.75 3.30
N GLU A 102 -4.93 11.47 3.63
CA GLU A 102 -5.57 11.93 4.87
C GLU A 102 -5.35 10.92 6.00
N VAL A 103 -5.17 9.64 5.63
CA VAL A 103 -4.86 8.55 6.54
C VAL A 103 -3.74 7.71 5.94
N VAL A 104 -2.77 7.37 6.80
CA VAL A 104 -1.71 6.41 6.51
C VAL A 104 -1.86 5.22 7.43
N LEU A 105 -2.02 4.01 6.88
CA LEU A 105 -1.93 2.76 7.64
C LEU A 105 -0.55 2.14 7.47
N ILE A 106 0.08 1.77 8.57
CA ILE A 106 1.38 1.09 8.57
C ILE A 106 1.15 -0.35 9.04
N ASP A 107 0.99 -1.28 8.11
CA ASP A 107 0.80 -2.71 8.41
C ASP A 107 1.75 -3.65 7.63
N GLY A 108 2.68 -3.07 6.87
CA GLY A 108 3.60 -3.79 6.01
C GLY A 108 4.96 -4.07 6.66
N ARG A 109 6.01 -3.95 5.84
CA ARG A 109 7.41 -4.05 6.24
C ARG A 109 7.98 -2.69 6.65
N PHE A 110 9.16 -2.72 7.28
CA PHE A 110 9.90 -1.53 7.69
C PHE A 110 9.06 -0.49 8.46
N ARG A 111 8.18 -0.97 9.37
CA ARG A 111 7.15 -0.14 10.02
C ARG A 111 7.71 1.12 10.69
N ALA A 112 8.88 1.01 11.34
CA ALA A 112 9.54 2.15 11.98
C ALA A 112 10.03 3.22 10.99
N ALA A 113 10.39 2.84 9.76
CA ALA A 113 10.78 3.77 8.70
C ALA A 113 9.57 4.38 7.96
N CYS A 114 8.38 3.79 8.12
CA CYS A 114 7.15 4.26 7.50
C CYS A 114 6.36 5.26 8.39
N PHE A 115 6.78 5.43 9.65
CA PHE A 115 6.17 6.35 10.62
C PHE A 115 6.88 7.70 10.62
#